data_AF-A0AAD5SAM2-F1
#
_entry.id   AF-A0AAD5SAM2-F1
#
_cell.length_a   1.000
_cell.length_b   1.000
_cell.length_c   1.000
_cell.angle_alpha   90.00
_cell.angle_beta   90.00
_cell.angle_gamma   90.00
#
_symmetry.space_group_name_H-M   'P 1'
#
loop_
_entity.id
_entity.type
_entity.pdbx_description
1 polymer ?
#
loop_
_entity_poly.entity_id
_entity_poly.type
_entity_poly.pdbx_seq_one_letter_code
_entity_poly.pdbx_strand_id
1 'polypeptide(L)'
;MKNVGVYRDMGQQFFYVHRNGTGVSNGSYYYGLILNASMMLTVGSQIYVFSDRNMKKDIETIPEDAALEVVKNLRAVSFKYKNTEEKRVGWIAQEIVNHPIVQDAVSITKKGDDETYTLCQEQLVPVLWAAVRELTARLEKLENKE
;
A
#
# COMPACT_ATOMS: atom_id res chain seq x y z
N MET A 1 -24.48 24.28 -17.39
CA MET A 1 -24.84 23.81 -16.03
C MET A 1 -23.70 24.21 -15.10
N LYS A 2 -23.98 25.00 -14.06
CA LYS A 2 -22.98 25.51 -13.11
C LYS A 2 -22.55 24.39 -12.17
N ASN A 3 -21.24 24.20 -12.01
CA ASN A 3 -20.63 23.21 -11.13
C ASN A 3 -21.06 23.46 -9.68
N VAL A 4 -21.60 22.43 -9.03
CA VAL A 4 -22.01 22.45 -7.62
C VAL A 4 -20.84 21.91 -6.80
N GLY A 5 -19.97 22.80 -6.33
CA GLY A 5 -18.91 22.46 -5.38
C GLY A 5 -18.90 23.49 -4.27
N VAL A 6 -18.89 23.03 -3.01
CA VAL A 6 -18.72 23.93 -1.85
C VAL A 6 -17.25 24.32 -1.83
N TYR A 7 -16.98 25.59 -2.12
CA TYR A 7 -15.66 26.20 -2.04
C TYR A 7 -15.63 27.08 -0.80
N ARG A 8 -14.70 26.81 0.12
CA ARG A 8 -14.49 27.66 1.28
C ARG A 8 -13.05 28.12 1.30
N ASP A 9 -12.85 29.39 0.96
CA ASP A 9 -11.61 30.09 1.17
C ASP A 9 -11.46 30.36 2.68
N MET A 10 -10.46 29.74 3.30
CA MET A 10 -10.08 29.96 4.70
C MET A 10 -8.73 30.70 4.81
N GLY A 11 -8.28 31.37 3.75
CA GLY A 11 -6.95 32.00 3.65
C GLY A 11 -5.97 31.15 2.83
N GLN A 12 -4.75 30.92 3.35
CA GLN A 12 -3.76 30.05 2.69
C GLN A 12 -4.19 28.57 2.60
N GLN A 13 -5.41 28.19 2.99
CA GLN A 13 -5.88 26.81 2.94
C GLN A 13 -7.20 26.71 2.19
N PHE A 14 -7.26 25.77 1.25
CA PHE A 14 -8.43 25.51 0.42
C PHE A 14 -8.97 24.10 0.69
N PHE A 15 -10.29 24.03 0.88
CA PHE A 15 -11.06 22.79 0.89
C PHE A 15 -12.05 22.80 -0.26
N TYR A 16 -12.07 21.74 -1.06
CA TYR A 16 -13.05 21.60 -2.14
C TYR A 16 -13.67 20.20 -2.17
N VAL A 17 -14.98 20.19 -2.45
CA VAL A 17 -15.76 18.99 -2.77
C VAL A 17 -16.33 19.16 -4.16
N HIS A 18 -15.94 18.29 -5.09
CA HIS A 18 -16.39 18.31 -6.49
C HIS A 18 -16.85 16.92 -6.91
N ARG A 19 -17.66 16.82 -7.98
CA ARG A 19 -18.09 15.52 -8.55
C ARG A 19 -16.93 14.58 -8.88
N ASN A 20 -15.75 15.15 -9.16
CA ASN A 20 -14.57 14.39 -9.58
C ASN A 20 -13.56 14.15 -8.45
N GLY A 21 -13.84 14.62 -7.23
CA GLY A 21 -12.96 14.40 -6.07
C GLY A 21 -13.08 15.41 -4.94
N THR A 22 -12.40 15.11 -3.84
CA THR A 22 -12.23 15.98 -2.66
C THR A 22 -10.74 16.25 -2.45
N GLY A 23 -10.39 17.47 -2.04
CA GLY A 23 -8.99 17.80 -1.77
C GLY A 23 -8.79 18.90 -0.73
N VAL A 24 -7.60 18.89 -0.14
CA VAL A 24 -7.09 19.90 0.79
C VAL A 24 -5.76 20.42 0.23
N SER A 25 -5.63 21.73 0.10
CA SER A 25 -4.36 22.37 -0.27
C SER A 25 -4.03 23.52 0.68
N ASN A 26 -2.74 23.76 0.88
CA ASN A 26 -2.23 24.86 1.70
C ASN A 26 -1.51 25.87 0.80
N GLY A 27 -2.28 26.64 0.01
CA GLY A 27 -1.88 27.96 -0.49
C GLY A 27 -0.81 28.00 -1.59
N SER A 28 -0.04 26.93 -1.72
CA SER A 28 0.96 26.70 -2.75
C SER A 28 0.34 25.86 -3.86
N TYR A 29 0.81 26.06 -5.10
CA TYR A 29 0.32 25.45 -6.34
C TYR A 29 0.25 23.91 -6.39
N TYR A 30 0.63 23.22 -5.32
CA TYR A 30 0.56 21.76 -5.19
C TYR A 30 -0.53 21.36 -4.20
N TYR A 31 -1.49 20.57 -4.67
CA TYR A 31 -2.48 19.91 -3.82
C TYR A 31 -1.77 18.98 -2.84
N GLY A 32 -2.06 19.13 -1.54
CA GLY A 32 -1.44 18.28 -0.51
C GLY A 32 -2.00 16.86 -0.51
N LEU A 33 -3.32 16.73 -0.70
CA LEU A 33 -4.05 15.47 -0.73
C LEU A 33 -5.20 15.55 -1.75
N ILE A 34 -5.29 14.57 -2.66
CA ILE A 34 -6.41 14.43 -3.61
C ILE A 34 -6.98 13.02 -3.52
N LEU A 35 -8.30 12.92 -3.38
CA LEU A 35 -9.08 11.72 -3.65
C LEU A 35 -9.94 11.99 -4.88
N ASN A 36 -9.77 11.22 -5.95
CA ASN A 36 -10.53 11.40 -7.18
C ASN A 36 -11.61 10.33 -7.40
N ALA A 37 -12.50 10.57 -8.37
CA ALA A 37 -13.57 9.65 -8.73
C ALA A 37 -13.09 8.27 -9.24
N SER A 38 -11.81 8.16 -9.62
CA SER A 38 -11.16 6.89 -9.98
C SER A 38 -10.56 6.16 -8.77
N MET A 39 -10.92 6.57 -7.55
CA MET A 39 -10.44 6.01 -6.27
C MET A 39 -8.92 6.12 -6.07
N MET A 40 -8.26 7.02 -6.80
CA MET A 40 -6.83 7.27 -6.62
C MET A 40 -6.62 8.27 -5.49
N LEU A 41 -5.75 7.91 -4.55
CA LEU A 41 -5.18 8.81 -3.56
C LEU A 41 -3.87 9.38 -4.09
N THR A 42 -3.75 10.69 -4.17
CA THR A 42 -2.50 11.39 -4.52
C THR A 42 -2.05 12.25 -3.35
N VAL A 43 -0.81 12.04 -2.90
CA VAL A 43 -0.14 12.86 -1.90
C VAL A 43 1.00 13.59 -2.60
N GLY A 44 1.05 14.92 -2.49
CA GLY A 44 2.07 15.75 -3.15
C GLY A 44 3.47 15.69 -2.52
N SER A 45 3.66 14.84 -1.51
CA SER A 45 4.88 14.74 -0.69
C SER A 45 5.00 13.35 -0.05
N GLN A 46 5.87 13.22 0.95
CA GLN A 46 6.13 11.99 1.70
C GLN A 46 5.00 11.65 2.67
N ILE A 47 4.79 10.35 2.87
CA ILE A 47 3.91 9.80 3.91
C ILE A 47 4.81 9.38 5.08
N TYR A 48 4.60 9.98 6.25
CA TYR A 48 5.26 9.59 7.49
C TYR A 48 4.32 8.72 8.33
N VAL A 49 4.82 7.58 8.81
CA VAL A 49 4.08 6.65 9.65
C VAL A 49 4.70 6.57 11.04
N PHE A 50 3.87 6.47 12.09
CA PHE A 50 4.36 6.29 13.45
C PHE A 50 5.13 4.97 13.56
N SER A 51 6.41 5.05 13.92
CA SER A 51 7.29 3.88 14.02
C SER A 51 8.06 3.79 15.34
N ASP A 52 7.80 4.71 16.27
CA ASP A 52 8.43 4.79 17.60
C ASP A 52 8.25 3.48 18.39
N ARG A 53 9.33 3.01 19.02
CA ARG A 53 9.35 1.79 19.84
C ARG A 53 8.32 1.84 20.97
N ASN A 54 8.09 3.01 21.57
CA ASN A 54 7.15 3.17 22.69
C ASN A 54 5.68 3.04 22.27
N MET A 55 5.41 3.12 20.96
CA MET A 55 4.07 2.92 20.39
C MET A 55 3.84 1.47 19.93
N LYS A 56 4.83 0.59 20.12
CA LYS A 56 4.80 -0.81 19.67
C LYS A 56 4.94 -1.75 20.87
N LYS A 57 4.26 -2.90 20.80
CA LYS A 57 4.37 -4.00 21.77
C LYS A 57 4.54 -5.30 21.01
N ASP A 58 4.99 -6.35 21.70
CA ASP A 58 5.13 -7.70 21.14
C ASP A 58 5.98 -7.70 19.85
N ILE A 59 7.14 -7.01 19.90
CA ILE A 59 8.01 -6.81 18.74
C ILE A 59 8.81 -8.08 18.47
N GLU A 60 8.44 -8.80 17.42
CA GLU A 60 9.17 -9.97 16.93
C GLU A 60 9.90 -9.66 15.61
N THR A 61 11.04 -10.31 15.40
CA THR A 61 11.78 -10.19 14.13
C THR A 61 11.18 -11.15 13.12
N ILE A 62 10.92 -10.68 11.89
CA ILE A 62 10.47 -11.54 10.79
C ILE A 62 11.59 -12.55 10.47
N PRO A 63 11.35 -13.87 10.54
CA PRO A 63 12.34 -14.87 10.15
C PRO A 63 12.70 -14.71 8.67
N GLU A 64 13.99 -14.56 8.36
CA GLU A 64 14.45 -14.20 7.01
C GLU A 64 14.22 -15.34 6.00
N ASP A 65 14.30 -16.60 6.45
CA ASP A 65 14.00 -17.80 5.67
C ASP A 65 12.52 -17.88 5.29
N ALA A 66 11.63 -17.63 6.25
CA ALA A 66 10.19 -17.61 6.01
C ALA A 66 9.77 -16.42 5.15
N ALA A 67 10.43 -15.26 5.29
CA ALA A 67 10.26 -14.14 4.38
C ALA A 67 10.65 -14.49 2.94
N LEU A 68 11.74 -15.23 2.76
CA LEU A 68 12.15 -15.71 1.44
C LEU A 68 11.13 -16.70 0.85
N GLU A 69 10.49 -17.54 1.66
CA GLU A 69 9.38 -18.41 1.22
C GLU A 69 8.18 -17.59 0.74
N VAL A 70 7.81 -16.50 1.43
CA VAL A 70 6.75 -15.60 0.98
C VAL A 70 7.06 -15.08 -0.42
N VAL A 71 8.26 -14.53 -0.63
CA VAL A 71 8.66 -13.92 -1.91
C VAL A 71 8.71 -14.95 -3.05
N LYS A 72 9.08 -16.20 -2.77
CA LYS A 72 9.10 -17.27 -3.77
C LYS A 72 7.71 -17.70 -4.23
N ASN A 73 6.73 -17.67 -3.32
CA ASN A 73 5.39 -18.21 -3.58
C ASN A 73 4.39 -17.13 -3.99
N LEU A 74 4.56 -15.88 -3.55
CA LEU A 74 3.68 -14.78 -3.88
C LEU A 74 3.98 -14.24 -5.28
N ARG A 75 3.02 -14.36 -6.21
CA ARG A 75 3.26 -13.99 -7.60
C ARG A 75 3.10 -12.50 -7.81
N ALA A 76 4.13 -11.86 -8.35
CA ALA A 76 3.99 -10.54 -8.97
C ALA A 76 3.31 -10.70 -10.34
N VAL A 77 2.15 -10.09 -10.52
CA VAL A 77 1.30 -10.25 -11.71
C VAL A 77 1.07 -8.92 -12.43
N SER A 78 0.90 -8.98 -13.74
CA SER A 78 0.31 -7.90 -14.54
C SER A 78 -1.18 -8.18 -14.70
N PHE A 79 -2.01 -7.17 -14.50
CA PHE A 79 -3.46 -7.30 -14.61
C PHE A 79 -4.11 -6.02 -15.16
N LYS A 80 -5.40 -6.12 -15.46
CA LYS A 80 -6.29 -5.00 -15.75
C LYS A 80 -7.50 -5.13 -14.82
N TYR A 81 -8.02 -4.01 -14.32
CA TYR A 81 -9.29 -4.05 -13.61
C TYR A 81 -10.44 -4.24 -14.60
N LYS A 82 -11.52 -4.90 -14.19
CA LYS A 82 -12.67 -5.19 -15.09
C LYS A 82 -13.31 -3.94 -15.71
N ASN A 83 -13.09 -2.76 -15.14
CA ASN A 83 -13.65 -1.48 -15.58
C ASN A 83 -12.67 -0.59 -16.37
N THR A 84 -11.44 -1.04 -16.62
CA THR A 84 -10.45 -0.25 -17.38
C THR A 84 -9.47 -1.15 -18.14
N GLU A 85 -9.05 -0.71 -19.33
CA GLU A 85 -8.04 -1.40 -20.13
C GLU A 85 -6.60 -1.09 -19.69
N GLU A 86 -6.42 -0.21 -18.71
CA GLU A 86 -5.11 0.14 -18.15
C GLU A 86 -4.43 -1.07 -17.49
N LYS A 87 -3.23 -1.39 -17.98
CA LYS A 87 -2.38 -2.41 -17.36
C LYS A 87 -1.76 -1.88 -16.07
N ARG A 88 -1.77 -2.71 -15.04
CA ARG A 88 -1.13 -2.47 -13.74
C ARG A 88 -0.34 -3.70 -13.32
N VAL A 89 0.63 -3.48 -12.44
CA VAL A 89 1.40 -4.55 -11.79
C VAL A 89 1.07 -4.56 -10.30
N GLY A 90 1.09 -5.74 -9.69
CA GLY A 90 0.82 -5.90 -8.26
C GLY A 90 0.66 -7.36 -7.89
N TRP A 91 -0.18 -7.61 -6.89
CA TRP A 91 -0.41 -8.93 -6.30
C TRP A 91 -1.89 -9.26 -6.19
N ILE A 92 -2.19 -10.54 -5.97
CA ILE A 92 -3.54 -11.03 -5.72
C ILE A 92 -3.71 -11.26 -4.22
N ALA A 93 -4.61 -10.50 -3.58
CA ALA A 93 -4.80 -10.54 -2.12
C ALA A 93 -5.18 -11.94 -1.59
N GLN A 94 -5.92 -12.71 -2.39
CA GLN A 94 -6.34 -14.08 -2.05
C GLN A 94 -5.18 -15.06 -1.94
N GLU A 95 -4.03 -14.79 -2.58
CA GLU A 95 -2.87 -15.70 -2.53
C GLU A 95 -2.19 -15.71 -1.16
N ILE A 96 -2.41 -14.67 -0.34
CA ILE A 96 -1.72 -14.52 0.94
C ILE A 96 -2.65 -14.48 2.15
N VAL A 97 -3.97 -14.53 1.94
CA VAL A 97 -4.96 -14.33 3.01
C VAL A 97 -4.86 -15.36 4.13
N ASN A 98 -4.31 -16.54 3.84
CA ASN A 98 -4.08 -17.61 4.82
C ASN A 98 -2.58 -17.79 5.17
N HIS A 99 -1.71 -16.87 4.74
CA HIS A 99 -0.27 -16.99 4.99
C HIS A 99 0.07 -16.47 6.39
N PRO A 100 0.71 -17.26 7.27
CA PRO A 100 0.86 -16.93 8.69
C PRO A 100 1.56 -15.58 8.97
N ILE A 101 2.52 -15.20 8.11
CA ILE A 101 3.31 -13.96 8.27
C ILE A 101 2.64 -12.72 7.69
N VAL A 102 1.88 -12.87 6.59
CA VAL A 102 1.41 -11.72 5.80
C VAL A 102 -0.10 -11.63 5.66
N GLN A 103 -0.85 -12.53 6.32
CA GLN A 103 -2.31 -12.49 6.36
C GLN A 103 -2.86 -11.14 6.84
N ASP A 104 -2.18 -10.51 7.80
CA ASP A 104 -2.59 -9.21 8.38
C ASP A 104 -2.52 -8.05 7.38
N ALA A 105 -1.80 -8.24 6.26
CA ALA A 105 -1.79 -7.28 5.16
C ALA A 105 -3.09 -7.30 4.34
N VAL A 106 -3.97 -8.29 4.55
CA VAL A 106 -5.23 -8.43 3.81
C VAL A 106 -6.41 -8.06 4.69
N SER A 107 -7.22 -7.12 4.20
CA SER A 107 -8.52 -6.81 4.78
C SER A 107 -9.65 -7.37 3.91
N ILE A 108 -10.60 -8.05 4.54
CA ILE A 108 -11.78 -8.62 3.88
C ILE A 108 -13.01 -7.81 4.27
N THR A 109 -13.67 -7.21 3.28
CA THR A 109 -14.95 -6.50 3.46
C THR A 109 -16.07 -7.32 2.86
N LYS A 110 -17.14 -7.57 3.63
CA LYS A 110 -18.32 -8.30 3.17
C LYS A 110 -19.48 -7.36 2.85
N LYS A 111 -20.15 -7.58 1.73
CA LYS A 111 -21.37 -6.85 1.34
C LYS A 111 -22.41 -7.83 0.81
N GLY A 112 -23.32 -8.26 1.67
CA GLY A 112 -24.21 -9.39 1.36
C GLY A 112 -23.39 -10.68 1.26
N ASP A 113 -23.57 -11.43 0.18
CA ASP A 113 -22.83 -12.66 -0.10
C ASP A 113 -21.47 -12.41 -0.78
N ASP A 114 -21.18 -11.17 -1.19
CA ASP A 114 -19.94 -10.81 -1.86
C ASP A 114 -18.83 -10.43 -0.86
N GLU A 115 -17.62 -10.96 -1.09
CA GLU A 115 -16.40 -10.61 -0.36
C GLU A 115 -15.42 -9.85 -1.24
N THR A 116 -14.88 -8.74 -0.71
CA THR A 116 -13.82 -7.95 -1.36
C THR A 116 -12.56 -7.97 -0.52
N TYR A 117 -11.46 -8.39 -1.13
CA TYR A 117 -10.15 -8.51 -0.51
C TYR A 117 -9.30 -7.29 -0.90
N THR A 118 -8.79 -6.56 0.09
CA THR A 118 -7.93 -5.38 -0.09
C THR A 118 -6.56 -5.65 0.51
N LEU A 119 -5.50 -5.28 -0.19
CA LEU A 119 -4.11 -5.53 0.23
C LEU A 119 -3.40 -4.25 0.66
N CYS A 120 -2.82 -4.25 1.86
CA CYS A 120 -1.89 -3.24 2.35
C CYS A 120 -0.46 -3.57 1.90
N GLN A 121 -0.07 -3.08 0.73
CA GLN A 121 1.23 -3.38 0.14
C GLN A 121 2.41 -2.88 0.99
N GLU A 122 2.22 -1.80 1.77
CA GLU A 122 3.25 -1.26 2.66
C GLU A 122 3.75 -2.30 3.68
N GLN A 123 2.84 -3.16 4.18
CA GLN A 123 3.20 -4.22 5.12
C GLN A 123 4.04 -5.34 4.49
N LEU A 124 4.10 -5.45 3.15
CA LEU A 124 4.96 -6.41 2.46
C LEU A 124 6.40 -5.92 2.33
N VAL A 125 6.66 -4.62 2.48
CA VAL A 125 8.01 -4.04 2.32
C VAL A 125 9.02 -4.61 3.34
N PRO A 126 8.71 -4.73 4.64
CA PRO A 126 9.62 -5.36 5.61
C PRO A 126 9.90 -6.84 5.30
N VAL A 127 8.95 -7.56 4.71
CA VAL A 127 9.13 -8.97 4.31
C VAL A 127 10.10 -9.06 3.13
N LEU A 128 9.95 -8.19 2.13
CA LEU A 128 10.91 -8.09 1.03
C LEU A 128 12.32 -7.75 1.55
N TRP A 129 12.42 -6.84 2.51
CA TRP A 129 13.69 -6.48 3.15
C TRP A 129 14.36 -7.68 3.83
N ALA A 130 13.61 -8.45 4.62
CA ALA A 130 14.12 -9.65 5.28
C ALA A 130 14.56 -10.73 4.25
N ALA A 131 13.79 -10.94 3.19
CA ALA A 131 14.14 -11.88 2.13
C ALA A 131 15.43 -11.49 1.39
N VAL A 132 15.65 -10.20 1.12
CA VAL A 132 16.89 -9.70 0.51
C VAL A 132 18.08 -9.96 1.43
N ARG A 133 17.95 -9.73 2.74
CA ARG A 133 19.01 -10.04 3.71
C ARG A 133 19.38 -11.52 3.73
N GLU A 134 18.38 -12.41 3.70
CA GLU A 134 18.64 -13.86 3.62
C GLU A 134 19.39 -14.22 2.33
N LEU A 135 19.00 -13.63 1.19
CA LEU A 135 19.70 -13.86 -0.08
C LEU A 135 21.14 -13.36 -0.03
N THR A 136 21.38 -12.17 0.53
CA THR A 136 22.74 -11.62 0.72
C THR A 136 23.57 -12.54 1.62
N ALA A 137 23.04 -12.97 2.76
CA ALA A 137 23.76 -13.86 3.68
C ALA A 137 24.06 -15.23 3.06
N ARG A 138 23.17 -15.77 2.22
CA ARG A 138 23.42 -17.00 1.46
C ARG A 138 24.50 -16.81 0.42
N LEU A 139 24.50 -15.67 -0.29
CA LEU A 139 25.50 -15.35 -1.30
C LEU A 139 26.90 -15.24 -0.68
N GLU A 140 27.06 -14.49 0.41
CA GLU A 140 28.33 -14.36 1.13
C GLU A 140 28.86 -15.71 1.62
N LYS A 141 27.97 -16.60 2.09
CA LYS A 141 28.37 -17.97 2.49
C LYS A 141 28.81 -18.84 1.32
N LEU A 142 28.32 -18.58 0.11
CA LEU A 142 28.73 -19.30 -1.09
C LEU A 142 30.06 -18.77 -1.61
N GLU A 143 30.24 -17.46 -1.64
CA GLU A 143 31.47 -16.80 -2.10
C GLU A 143 32.67 -17.08 -1.17
N ASN A 144 32.45 -17.17 0.15
CA ASN A 144 33.51 -17.49 1.11
C ASN A 144 33.82 -19.00 1.23
N LYS A 145 33.12 -19.85 0.46
CA LYS A 145 33.42 -21.29 0.36
C LYS A 145 34.34 -21.62 -0.82
N GLU A 146 34.66 -20.64 -1.66
CA GLU A 146 35.72 -20.68 -2.68
C GLU A 146 37.03 -20.11 -2.11
#